data_AF-A0A957BDE2-F1
#
_entry.id   AF-A0A957BDE2-F1
#
_cell.length_a   1.000
_cell.length_b   1.000
_cell.length_c   1.000
_cell.angle_alpha   90.00
_cell.angle_beta   90.00
_cell.angle_gamma   90.00
#
_symmetry.space_group_name_H-M   'P 1'
#
loop_
_entity.id
_entity.type
_entity.pdbx_description
1 polymer ?
#
loop_
_entity_poly.entity_id
_entity_poly.type
_entity_poly.pdbx_seq_one_letter_code
_entity_poly.pdbx_strand_id
1 'polypeptide(L)'
;GLTSLYGHLLDRAPVTEGQIVKQGELVGYSGDPDETCFSRPHLHLEIRSSDYRTTYNPVNYMQANWHTLALVGRFGGRFFQIDLNNARQWQSLEDQPDVAFGGRRLNAYTESWPLLNNQLPPLLVPPDANAVDIPQDATVTMQQLDGTGCCPDFWWHSMDANTLYTLDGAPGSRASVYTWDASAGQMVSMGPETPYLYSPDFSHTVAQIGDNVQILELATGIAWQVNTNGNPAGLNASNTHLMWVERESVFVPGQTSAVNAIYMADVRDRSGNYTPIQVLVERGLDGNWLDDHRLLVTWREDNNTRIDIVDINTGQRYNLGTWYRPRGFSIAPG
;
A
#
# COMPACT_ATOMS: atom_id res chain seq x y z
N GLY A 1 -1.86 37.71 -6.32
CA GLY A 1 -0.46 37.27 -6.12
C GLY A 1 -0.47 35.89 -5.51
N LEU A 2 0.67 35.19 -5.56
CA LEU A 2 0.84 33.87 -4.91
C LEU A 2 1.81 34.01 -3.73
N THR A 3 1.67 33.13 -2.75
CA THR A 3 2.58 33.03 -1.60
C THR A 3 3.15 31.62 -1.55
N SER A 4 4.48 31.46 -1.53
CA SER A 4 5.09 30.17 -1.21
C SER A 4 5.34 30.07 0.29
N LEU A 5 5.00 28.94 0.90
CA LEU A 5 5.26 28.64 2.31
C LEU A 5 6.17 27.42 2.42
N TYR A 6 7.17 27.54 3.29
CA TYR A 6 8.11 26.48 3.60
C TYR A 6 7.98 26.12 5.08
N GLY A 7 7.66 24.86 5.37
CA GLY A 7 7.57 24.29 6.71
C GLY A 7 8.68 23.27 6.96
N HIS A 8 8.83 22.85 8.21
CA HIS A 8 9.87 21.89 8.64
C HIS A 8 11.29 22.36 8.28
N LEU A 9 11.57 23.66 8.48
CA LEU A 9 12.93 24.16 8.41
C LEU A 9 13.70 23.79 9.69
N LEU A 10 14.97 23.45 9.54
CA LEU A 10 15.89 23.16 10.64
C LEU A 10 16.04 24.39 11.55
N ASP A 11 16.22 25.54 10.93
CA ASP A 11 16.43 26.83 11.59
C ASP A 11 15.61 27.92 10.89
N ARG A 12 15.60 29.13 11.46
CA ARG A 12 15.03 30.32 10.79
C ARG A 12 15.68 30.50 9.40
N ALA A 13 14.84 30.71 8.39
CA ALA A 13 15.27 30.95 7.02
C ALA A 13 16.24 32.15 6.92
N PRO A 14 17.36 32.05 6.17
CA PRO A 14 18.34 33.12 6.01
C PRO A 14 17.90 34.19 4.99
N VAL A 15 16.60 34.43 4.86
CA VAL A 15 16.01 35.43 3.94
C VAL A 15 15.17 36.44 4.72
N THR A 16 15.01 37.64 4.16
CA THR A 16 14.14 38.69 4.73
C THR A 16 12.88 38.89 3.88
N GLU A 17 11.82 39.38 4.51
CA GLU A 17 10.58 39.72 3.79
C GLU A 17 10.85 40.78 2.71
N GLY A 18 10.38 40.53 1.49
CA GLY A 18 10.64 41.39 0.32
C GLY A 18 11.97 41.16 -0.38
N GLN A 19 12.83 40.26 0.12
CA GLN A 19 14.05 39.86 -0.57
C GLN A 19 13.73 39.16 -1.90
N ILE A 20 14.33 39.64 -2.99
CA ILE A 20 14.31 38.93 -4.27
C ILE A 20 15.31 37.78 -4.19
N VAL A 21 14.86 36.57 -4.47
CA VAL A 21 15.69 35.36 -4.54
C VAL A 21 15.79 34.86 -5.98
N LYS A 22 16.90 34.21 -6.31
CA LYS A 22 17.15 33.57 -7.61
C LYS A 22 17.27 32.06 -7.48
N GLN A 23 17.02 31.35 -8.58
CA GLN A 23 17.23 29.91 -8.64
C GLN A 23 18.67 29.55 -8.23
N GLY A 24 18.81 28.57 -7.33
CA GLY A 24 20.10 28.14 -6.78
C GLY A 24 20.52 28.86 -5.50
N GLU A 25 19.84 29.94 -5.11
CA GLU A 25 20.10 30.59 -3.82
C GLU A 25 19.48 29.80 -2.66
N LEU A 26 20.22 29.72 -1.55
CA LEU A 26 19.77 29.06 -0.33
C LEU A 26 18.66 29.89 0.34
N VAL A 27 17.46 29.31 0.47
CA VAL A 27 16.32 29.94 1.16
C VAL A 27 16.00 29.30 2.52
N GLY A 28 16.67 28.19 2.86
CA GLY A 28 16.50 27.51 4.15
C GLY A 28 17.12 26.10 4.14
N TYR A 29 17.32 25.56 5.33
CA TYR A 29 17.68 24.16 5.53
C TYR A 29 16.43 23.39 5.96
N SER A 30 16.14 22.27 5.31
CA SER A 30 15.10 21.34 5.79
C SER A 30 15.57 20.64 7.06
N GLY A 31 14.68 20.44 8.02
CA GLY A 31 14.99 19.78 9.29
C GLY A 31 13.85 18.89 9.77
N ASP A 32 14.12 18.14 10.84
CA ASP A 32 13.09 17.44 11.60
C ASP A 32 12.71 18.34 12.79
N PRO A 33 11.52 18.98 12.79
CA PRO A 33 11.10 19.86 13.88
C PRO A 33 11.00 19.14 15.23
N ASP A 34 10.92 17.80 15.22
CA ASP A 34 10.87 17.00 16.43
C ASP A 34 12.28 16.59 16.92
N GLU A 35 13.36 17.06 16.27
CA GLU A 35 14.78 16.81 16.57
C GLU A 35 15.16 15.32 16.62
N THR A 36 14.30 14.45 16.13
CA THR A 36 14.53 13.01 16.21
C THR A 36 15.40 12.50 15.06
N CYS A 37 15.57 13.27 13.99
CA CYS A 37 16.10 12.84 12.69
C CYS A 37 15.26 11.75 12.00
N PHE A 38 14.09 11.41 12.53
CA PHE A 38 13.25 10.34 11.99
C PHE A 38 11.75 10.62 11.98
N SER A 39 11.26 11.64 12.66
CA SER A 39 9.83 11.95 12.72
C SER A 39 9.39 12.60 11.42
N ARG A 40 9.94 13.79 11.11
CA ARG A 40 9.56 14.58 9.92
C ARG A 40 10.76 15.24 9.23
N PRO A 41 11.81 14.50 8.82
CA PRO A 41 12.96 15.07 8.11
C PRO A 41 12.62 15.34 6.62
N HIS A 42 11.57 16.11 6.34
CA HIS A 42 11.14 16.46 4.99
C HIS A 42 10.76 17.95 4.92
N LEU A 43 10.96 18.57 3.76
CA LEU A 43 10.51 19.93 3.51
C LEU A 43 9.00 19.91 3.22
N HIS A 44 8.23 20.72 3.94
CA HIS A 44 6.83 20.98 3.60
C HIS A 44 6.74 22.22 2.72
N LEU A 45 6.14 22.11 1.54
CA LEU A 45 6.03 23.19 0.57
C LEU A 45 4.58 23.40 0.16
N GLU A 46 4.12 24.64 0.20
CA GLU A 46 2.79 25.02 -0.28
C GLU A 46 2.83 26.27 -1.15
N ILE A 47 1.99 26.31 -2.19
CA ILE A 47 1.70 27.53 -2.95
C ILE A 47 0.29 27.96 -2.63
N ARG A 48 0.10 29.15 -2.07
CA ARG A 48 -1.20 29.65 -1.62
C ARG A 48 -1.65 30.89 -2.37
N SER A 49 -2.96 31.12 -2.30
CA SER A 49 -3.58 32.40 -2.59
C SER A 49 -3.10 33.47 -1.61
N SER A 50 -3.14 34.73 -2.03
CA SER A 50 -2.68 35.86 -1.19
C SER A 50 -3.50 36.06 0.09
N ASP A 51 -4.73 35.55 0.13
CA ASP A 51 -5.58 35.54 1.33
C ASP A 51 -5.41 34.27 2.19
N TYR A 52 -4.49 33.38 1.80
CA TYR A 52 -4.16 32.12 2.46
C TYR A 52 -5.32 31.13 2.58
N ARG A 53 -6.42 31.32 1.83
CA ARG A 53 -7.61 30.45 1.89
C ARG A 53 -7.57 29.27 0.94
N THR A 54 -6.73 29.31 -0.08
CA THR A 54 -6.57 28.23 -1.06
C THR A 54 -5.10 27.85 -1.17
N THR A 55 -4.80 26.56 -1.18
CA THR A 55 -3.50 26.04 -1.60
C THR A 55 -3.65 25.40 -2.98
N TYR A 56 -2.70 25.68 -3.85
CA TYR A 56 -2.67 25.30 -5.25
C TYR A 56 -1.66 24.19 -5.47
N ASN A 57 -1.88 23.38 -6.50
CA ASN A 57 -0.94 22.35 -6.92
C ASN A 57 0.42 22.96 -7.34
N PRO A 58 1.53 22.71 -6.63
CA PRO A 58 2.84 23.29 -6.93
C PRO A 58 3.38 22.97 -8.32
N VAL A 59 2.96 21.85 -8.92
CA VAL A 59 3.39 21.41 -10.25
C VAL A 59 3.09 22.46 -11.32
N ASN A 60 2.00 23.21 -11.14
CA ASN A 60 1.57 24.25 -12.08
C ASN A 60 2.35 25.58 -11.95
N TYR A 61 3.17 25.75 -10.91
CA TYR A 61 3.80 27.03 -10.58
C TYR A 61 5.31 26.99 -10.45
N MET A 62 5.93 25.80 -10.45
CA MET A 62 7.38 25.68 -10.40
C MET A 62 7.87 24.72 -11.47
N GLN A 63 8.92 25.15 -12.17
CA GLN A 63 9.64 24.30 -13.09
C GLN A 63 10.61 23.42 -12.30
N ALA A 64 10.25 22.14 -12.14
CA ALA A 64 11.10 21.12 -11.56
C ALA A 64 10.88 19.80 -12.31
N ASN A 65 11.82 18.86 -12.16
CA ASN A 65 11.61 17.49 -12.63
C ASN A 65 10.76 16.72 -11.61
N TRP A 66 9.48 17.08 -11.53
CA TRP A 66 8.53 16.60 -10.51
C TRP A 66 8.42 15.08 -10.48
N HIS A 67 8.39 14.43 -11.65
CA HIS A 67 8.36 12.97 -11.71
C HIS A 67 9.62 12.34 -11.11
N THR A 68 10.82 12.84 -11.42
CA THR A 68 12.05 12.34 -10.77
C THR A 68 12.08 12.64 -9.27
N LEU A 69 11.60 13.82 -8.84
CA LEU A 69 11.53 14.16 -7.42
C LEU A 69 10.54 13.26 -6.67
N ALA A 70 9.43 12.87 -7.29
CA ALA A 70 8.46 11.95 -6.71
C ALA A 70 9.03 10.53 -6.52
N LEU A 71 10.08 10.15 -7.27
CA LEU A 71 10.80 8.89 -7.06
C LEU A 71 11.72 8.93 -5.82
N VAL A 72 12.02 10.11 -5.27
CA VAL A 72 12.89 10.28 -4.11
C VAL A 72 12.04 10.25 -2.83
N GLY A 73 11.95 9.10 -2.18
CA GLY A 73 11.17 8.95 -0.96
C GLY A 73 11.03 7.50 -0.51
N ARG A 74 10.14 7.25 0.46
CA ARG A 74 9.80 5.88 0.86
C ARG A 74 9.05 5.23 -0.31
N PHE A 75 9.69 4.29 -1.00
CA PHE A 75 9.00 3.30 -1.84
C PHE A 75 8.06 2.51 -0.92
N GLY A 76 6.76 2.75 -1.05
CA GLY A 76 5.78 2.16 -0.15
C GLY A 76 4.36 2.50 -0.58
N GLY A 77 3.86 1.78 -1.58
CA GLY A 77 2.51 1.92 -2.11
C GLY A 77 2.34 3.10 -3.09
N ARG A 78 1.12 3.21 -3.64
CA ARG A 78 0.72 4.30 -4.54
C ARG A 78 0.77 5.67 -3.86
N PHE A 79 1.03 6.71 -4.66
CA PHE A 79 1.03 8.11 -4.23
C PHE A 79 -0.37 8.63 -3.87
N PHE A 80 -1.38 8.23 -4.63
CA PHE A 80 -2.75 8.70 -4.49
C PHE A 80 -3.72 7.54 -4.27
N GLN A 81 -4.77 7.83 -3.51
CA GLN A 81 -5.90 6.94 -3.33
C GLN A 81 -6.83 7.08 -4.55
N ILE A 82 -7.31 5.96 -5.06
CA ILE A 82 -8.29 5.88 -6.13
C ILE A 82 -9.69 6.02 -5.54
N ASP A 83 -10.52 6.90 -6.13
CA ASP A 83 -11.98 6.85 -5.95
C ASP A 83 -12.52 5.73 -6.83
N LEU A 84 -13.05 4.66 -6.23
CA LEU A 84 -13.56 3.52 -7.01
C LEU A 84 -14.78 3.88 -7.86
N ASN A 85 -15.41 5.05 -7.66
CA ASN A 85 -16.49 5.54 -8.53
C ASN A 85 -15.99 6.51 -9.62
N ASN A 86 -14.71 6.90 -9.58
CA ASN A 86 -14.08 7.74 -10.58
C ASN A 86 -12.57 7.44 -10.66
N ALA A 87 -12.25 6.23 -11.15
CA ALA A 87 -10.93 5.64 -11.00
C ALA A 87 -9.77 6.47 -11.58
N ARG A 88 -10.07 7.33 -12.57
CA ARG A 88 -9.10 8.17 -13.28
C ARG A 88 -8.99 9.60 -12.74
N GLN A 89 -9.73 9.93 -11.68
CA GLN A 89 -9.71 11.26 -11.09
C GLN A 89 -8.52 11.40 -10.13
N TRP A 90 -7.67 12.41 -10.35
CA TRP A 90 -6.61 12.83 -9.41
C TRP A 90 -5.55 11.75 -9.18
N GLN A 91 -5.09 11.12 -10.27
CA GLN A 91 -4.16 9.99 -10.23
C GLN A 91 -2.72 10.35 -10.64
N SER A 92 -2.47 11.61 -10.99
CA SER A 92 -1.17 12.16 -11.39
C SER A 92 -0.76 13.32 -10.49
N LEU A 93 0.49 13.77 -10.62
CA LEU A 93 0.95 14.98 -9.92
C LEU A 93 0.26 16.22 -10.49
N GLU A 94 -0.09 16.20 -11.77
CA GLU A 94 -0.59 17.32 -12.56
C GLU A 94 -2.09 17.58 -12.32
N ASP A 95 -2.86 16.54 -12.05
CA ASP A 95 -4.32 16.60 -11.93
C ASP A 95 -4.84 16.69 -10.49
N GLN A 96 -3.95 16.87 -9.51
CA GLN A 96 -4.38 17.14 -8.12
C GLN A 96 -5.16 18.46 -8.04
N PRO A 97 -6.32 18.48 -7.36
CA PRO A 97 -7.17 19.66 -7.27
C PRO A 97 -6.63 20.68 -6.26
N ASP A 98 -6.99 21.94 -6.45
CA ASP A 98 -6.76 22.99 -5.46
C ASP A 98 -7.57 22.71 -4.17
N VAL A 99 -6.98 23.02 -3.03
CA VAL A 99 -7.59 22.78 -1.72
C VAL A 99 -7.97 24.10 -1.06
N ALA A 100 -9.26 24.28 -0.81
CA ALA A 100 -9.78 25.39 0.00
C ALA A 100 -9.73 25.04 1.50
N PHE A 101 -9.02 25.83 2.30
CA PHE A 101 -8.97 25.66 3.75
C PHE A 101 -10.34 25.94 4.37
N GLY A 102 -10.81 25.01 5.20
CA GLY A 102 -12.18 25.03 5.75
C GLY A 102 -13.26 24.61 4.74
N GLY A 103 -12.88 24.21 3.53
CA GLY A 103 -13.78 23.69 2.50
C GLY A 103 -14.10 22.20 2.67
N ARG A 104 -14.73 21.62 1.64
CA ARG A 104 -15.03 20.19 1.59
C ARG A 104 -13.75 19.36 1.52
N ARG A 105 -13.71 18.25 2.27
CA ARG A 105 -12.65 17.23 2.15
C ARG A 105 -12.73 16.58 0.75
N LEU A 106 -11.66 16.68 -0.03
CA LEU A 106 -11.64 16.24 -1.43
C LEU A 106 -11.49 14.72 -1.56
N ASN A 107 -10.63 14.09 -0.76
CA ASN A 107 -10.38 12.64 -0.75
C ASN A 107 -11.31 11.85 0.18
N ALA A 108 -12.53 12.35 0.41
CA ALA A 108 -13.55 11.67 1.21
C ALA A 108 -14.41 10.74 0.34
N TYR A 109 -13.77 9.77 -0.32
CA TYR A 109 -14.45 8.83 -1.20
C TYR A 109 -15.33 7.86 -0.40
N THR A 110 -16.45 7.46 -0.98
CA THR A 110 -17.33 6.43 -0.39
C THR A 110 -16.65 5.07 -0.39
N GLU A 111 -15.94 4.76 -1.47
CA GLU A 111 -15.16 3.54 -1.66
C GLU A 111 -13.83 3.92 -2.27
N SER A 112 -12.75 3.33 -1.77
CA SER A 112 -11.40 3.72 -2.17
C SER A 112 -10.43 2.58 -2.28
N TRP A 113 -9.42 2.77 -3.11
CA TRP A 113 -8.32 1.83 -3.25
C TRP A 113 -6.94 2.54 -3.17
N PRO A 114 -5.96 2.03 -2.41
CA PRO A 114 -6.07 0.85 -1.56
C PRO A 114 -7.05 1.11 -0.41
N LEU A 115 -7.45 0.03 0.27
CA LEU A 115 -8.26 0.14 1.47
C LEU A 115 -7.51 0.96 2.54
N LEU A 116 -8.26 1.50 3.50
CA LEU A 116 -7.66 2.16 4.67
C LEU A 116 -6.78 1.16 5.43
N ASN A 117 -5.73 1.63 6.11
CA ASN A 117 -4.79 0.76 6.82
C ASN A 117 -5.44 -0.22 7.81
N ASN A 118 -6.56 0.14 8.44
CA ASN A 118 -7.30 -0.72 9.36
C ASN A 118 -8.22 -1.74 8.66
N GLN A 119 -8.31 -1.68 7.34
CA GLN A 119 -9.06 -2.59 6.47
C GLN A 119 -8.13 -3.42 5.59
N LEU A 120 -6.84 -3.08 5.54
CA LEU A 120 -5.86 -3.84 4.78
C LEU A 120 -5.60 -5.19 5.47
N PRO A 121 -5.84 -6.32 4.79
CA PRO A 121 -5.43 -7.62 5.29
C PRO A 121 -3.89 -7.70 5.30
N PRO A 122 -3.32 -8.71 5.95
CA PRO A 122 -1.99 -9.16 5.61
C PRO A 122 -1.86 -9.25 4.08
N LEU A 123 -0.80 -8.63 3.54
CA LEU A 123 -0.58 -8.52 2.09
C LEU A 123 -0.59 -9.90 1.44
N LEU A 124 -1.07 -9.90 0.19
CA LEU A 124 -1.18 -11.10 -0.64
C LEU A 124 0.18 -11.75 -0.87
N VAL A 125 0.14 -13.06 -1.04
CA VAL A 125 1.28 -13.91 -1.33
C VAL A 125 2.05 -13.34 -2.52
N PRO A 126 3.37 -13.08 -2.41
CA PRO A 126 4.17 -12.72 -3.57
C PRO A 126 4.08 -13.83 -4.62
N PRO A 127 4.14 -13.52 -5.92
CA PRO A 127 4.11 -14.55 -6.94
C PRO A 127 5.28 -15.51 -6.76
N ASP A 128 5.02 -16.81 -7.01
CA ASP A 128 6.07 -17.83 -7.03
C ASP A 128 7.01 -17.53 -8.21
N ALA A 129 8.13 -16.88 -7.94
CA ALA A 129 9.12 -16.56 -8.95
C ALA A 129 10.21 -17.64 -8.96
N ASN A 130 9.83 -18.84 -9.43
CA ASN A 130 10.84 -19.79 -9.94
C ASN A 130 11.37 -19.32 -11.31
N ALA A 131 11.99 -18.13 -11.33
CA ALA A 131 12.58 -17.56 -12.53
C ALA A 131 13.98 -18.14 -12.74
N VAL A 132 14.24 -18.66 -13.95
CA VAL A 132 15.60 -18.97 -14.38
C VAL A 132 16.36 -17.66 -14.54
N ASP A 133 17.65 -17.66 -14.21
CA ASP A 133 18.54 -16.53 -14.46
C ASP A 133 18.33 -15.96 -15.87
N ILE A 134 18.03 -14.66 -15.94
CA ILE A 134 17.92 -13.96 -17.21
C ILE A 134 19.30 -14.00 -17.88
N PRO A 135 19.45 -14.57 -19.09
CA PRO A 135 20.72 -14.58 -19.79
C PRO A 135 21.31 -13.17 -19.94
N GLN A 136 22.64 -13.05 -19.86
CA GLN A 136 23.32 -11.75 -19.93
C GLN A 136 23.02 -10.99 -21.24
N ASP A 137 22.68 -11.72 -22.30
CA ASP A 137 22.34 -11.24 -23.63
C ASP A 137 20.83 -11.31 -23.94
N ALA A 138 19.99 -11.46 -22.92
CA ALA A 138 18.54 -11.47 -23.10
C ALA A 138 18.06 -10.17 -23.77
N THR A 139 17.22 -10.33 -24.79
CA THR A 139 16.57 -9.18 -25.43
C THR A 139 15.43 -8.70 -24.55
N VAL A 140 15.55 -7.49 -24.00
CA VAL A 140 14.47 -6.83 -23.26
C VAL A 140 13.52 -6.17 -24.25
N THR A 141 12.24 -6.52 -24.18
CA THR A 141 11.17 -5.81 -24.87
C THR A 141 10.36 -5.02 -23.85
N MET A 142 10.02 -3.79 -24.20
CA MET A 142 9.19 -2.93 -23.37
C MET A 142 7.85 -2.77 -24.05
N GLN A 143 6.78 -3.07 -23.33
CA GLN A 143 5.41 -2.89 -23.80
C GLN A 143 4.68 -1.91 -22.91
N GLN A 144 3.93 -1.01 -23.53
CA GLN A 144 3.03 -0.12 -22.83
C GLN A 144 1.79 -0.90 -22.39
N LEU A 145 1.54 -0.96 -21.08
CA LEU A 145 0.42 -1.72 -20.49
C LEU A 145 -0.93 -1.00 -20.67
N ASP A 146 -0.93 0.33 -20.58
CA ASP A 146 -2.12 1.16 -20.81
C ASP A 146 -1.79 2.38 -21.68
N GLY A 147 -2.71 2.73 -22.58
CA GLY A 147 -2.62 3.92 -23.45
C GLY A 147 -3.32 5.15 -22.89
N THR A 148 -3.86 5.07 -21.67
CA THR A 148 -4.74 6.08 -21.07
C THR A 148 -4.00 7.09 -20.21
N GLY A 149 -2.73 6.80 -19.89
CA GLY A 149 -1.80 7.78 -19.36
C GLY A 149 -1.91 8.04 -17.86
N CYS A 150 -2.56 7.17 -17.08
CA CYS A 150 -2.51 7.30 -15.62
C CYS A 150 -2.73 6.01 -14.82
N CYS A 151 -1.67 5.64 -14.08
CA CYS A 151 -1.57 4.95 -12.79
C CYS A 151 -2.63 3.93 -12.37
N PRO A 152 -3.00 2.92 -13.17
CA PRO A 152 -3.77 1.83 -12.61
C PRO A 152 -2.83 1.01 -11.72
N ASP A 153 -3.32 0.47 -10.59
CA ASP A 153 -2.48 -0.45 -9.79
C ASP A 153 -2.16 -1.65 -10.69
N PHE A 154 -0.91 -2.10 -10.69
CA PHE A 154 -0.60 -3.39 -11.29
C PHE A 154 -0.07 -4.33 -10.21
N TRP A 155 -0.55 -5.57 -10.24
CA TRP A 155 0.01 -6.63 -9.42
C TRP A 155 -0.05 -7.96 -10.18
N TRP A 156 0.92 -8.83 -9.91
CA TRP A 156 1.04 -10.13 -10.58
C TRP A 156 0.07 -11.15 -10.02
N HIS A 157 -0.37 -12.07 -10.88
CA HIS A 157 -1.00 -13.30 -10.45
C HIS A 157 0.00 -14.17 -9.70
N SER A 158 -0.38 -14.68 -8.53
CA SER A 158 0.55 -15.38 -7.64
C SER A 158 1.14 -16.67 -8.23
N MET A 159 0.35 -17.36 -9.06
CA MET A 159 0.74 -18.62 -9.71
C MET A 159 0.88 -18.55 -11.25
N ASP A 160 0.70 -17.37 -11.85
CA ASP A 160 0.75 -17.21 -13.32
C ASP A 160 1.57 -15.97 -13.68
N ALA A 161 2.83 -16.20 -14.02
CA ALA A 161 3.77 -15.15 -14.41
C ALA A 161 3.42 -14.46 -15.74
N ASN A 162 2.39 -14.91 -16.46
CA ASN A 162 1.92 -14.26 -17.68
C ASN A 162 0.69 -13.36 -17.44
N THR A 163 0.14 -13.33 -16.23
CA THR A 163 -1.06 -12.56 -15.91
C THR A 163 -0.76 -11.45 -14.91
N LEU A 164 -1.07 -10.23 -15.31
CA LEU A 164 -1.14 -9.05 -14.44
C LEU A 164 -2.60 -8.70 -14.16
N TYR A 165 -2.87 -8.15 -13.00
CA TYR A 165 -4.15 -7.55 -12.65
C TYR A 165 -4.02 -6.05 -12.59
N THR A 166 -5.12 -5.37 -12.92
CA THR A 166 -5.19 -3.93 -12.80
C THR A 166 -6.56 -3.38 -12.47
N LEU A 167 -6.61 -2.20 -11.86
CA LEU A 167 -7.84 -1.48 -11.53
C LEU A 167 -8.00 -0.26 -12.42
N ASP A 168 -9.08 -0.23 -13.18
CA ASP A 168 -9.40 0.90 -14.06
C ASP A 168 -10.91 1.07 -14.24
N GLY A 169 -11.35 2.16 -14.84
CA GLY A 169 -12.74 2.43 -15.18
C GLY A 169 -12.85 3.54 -16.21
N ALA A 170 -13.95 3.55 -16.96
CA ALA A 170 -14.27 4.70 -17.80
C ALA A 170 -14.55 5.95 -16.92
N PRO A 171 -14.37 7.17 -17.45
CA PRO A 171 -14.72 8.39 -16.71
C PRO A 171 -16.15 8.35 -16.18
N GLY A 172 -16.32 8.55 -14.88
CA GLY A 172 -17.62 8.53 -14.20
C GLY A 172 -18.26 7.14 -14.05
N SER A 173 -17.55 6.05 -14.36
CA SER A 173 -17.98 4.70 -14.04
C SER A 173 -17.25 4.16 -12.82
N ARG A 174 -17.88 3.18 -12.16
CA ARG A 174 -17.20 2.38 -11.14
C ARG A 174 -16.00 1.67 -11.76
N ALA A 175 -14.93 1.56 -10.99
CA ALA A 175 -13.75 0.79 -11.33
C ALA A 175 -14.10 -0.69 -11.45
N SER A 176 -13.27 -1.42 -12.17
CA SER A 176 -13.34 -2.86 -12.33
C SER A 176 -11.92 -3.43 -12.31
N VAL A 177 -11.78 -4.70 -11.92
CA VAL A 177 -10.52 -5.41 -12.11
C VAL A 177 -10.45 -5.93 -13.54
N TYR A 178 -9.29 -5.75 -14.15
CA TYR A 178 -8.95 -6.29 -15.46
C TYR A 178 -7.76 -7.23 -15.31
N THR A 179 -7.74 -8.30 -16.10
CA THR A 179 -6.52 -9.06 -16.36
C THR A 179 -5.80 -8.46 -17.55
N TRP A 180 -4.47 -8.59 -17.53
CA TRP A 180 -3.60 -8.24 -18.62
C TRP A 180 -2.67 -9.42 -18.91
N ASP A 181 -2.73 -9.94 -20.13
CA ASP A 181 -1.87 -11.01 -20.60
C ASP A 181 -0.55 -10.42 -21.10
N ALA A 182 0.55 -10.76 -20.44
CA ALA A 182 1.88 -10.23 -20.72
C ALA A 182 2.49 -10.70 -22.04
N SER A 183 2.06 -11.85 -22.54
CA SER A 183 2.47 -12.36 -23.85
C SER A 183 1.68 -11.72 -24.99
N ALA A 184 0.38 -11.47 -24.78
CA ALA A 184 -0.53 -10.99 -25.81
C ALA A 184 -0.67 -9.47 -25.83
N GLY A 185 -0.37 -8.79 -24.72
CA GLY A 185 -0.54 -7.35 -24.60
C GLY A 185 -1.98 -6.89 -24.53
N GLN A 186 -2.89 -7.75 -24.05
CA GLN A 186 -4.33 -7.52 -24.09
C GLN A 186 -4.91 -7.42 -22.69
N MET A 187 -5.82 -6.47 -22.51
CA MET A 187 -6.59 -6.27 -21.29
C MET A 187 -7.98 -6.89 -21.43
N VAL A 188 -8.40 -7.69 -20.45
CA VAL A 188 -9.73 -8.34 -20.41
C VAL A 188 -10.40 -7.99 -19.09
N SER A 189 -11.66 -7.53 -19.14
CA SER A 189 -12.42 -7.22 -17.93
C SER A 189 -12.78 -8.51 -17.20
N MET A 190 -12.57 -8.56 -15.88
CA MET A 190 -13.01 -9.67 -15.03
C MET A 190 -14.47 -9.55 -14.60
N GLY A 191 -15.14 -8.43 -14.93
CA GLY A 191 -16.51 -8.15 -14.54
C GLY A 191 -16.70 -6.77 -13.89
N PRO A 192 -17.96 -6.38 -13.64
CA PRO A 192 -18.32 -5.00 -13.27
C PRO A 192 -18.11 -4.64 -11.79
N GLU A 193 -17.69 -5.58 -10.94
CA GLU A 193 -17.56 -5.36 -9.50
C GLU A 193 -16.09 -5.52 -9.08
N THR A 194 -15.58 -4.54 -8.35
CA THR A 194 -14.39 -4.70 -7.50
C THR A 194 -14.84 -5.30 -6.17
N PRO A 195 -14.75 -6.62 -5.94
CA PRO A 195 -14.78 -7.11 -4.57
C PRO A 195 -13.55 -6.56 -3.84
N TYR A 196 -13.73 -6.30 -2.56
CA TYR A 196 -12.80 -5.51 -1.78
C TYR A 196 -11.42 -6.17 -1.63
N LEU A 197 -11.36 -7.51 -1.69
CA LEU A 197 -10.14 -8.30 -1.65
C LEU A 197 -10.38 -9.63 -2.39
N TYR A 198 -9.41 -10.08 -3.18
CA TYR A 198 -9.40 -11.39 -3.81
C TYR A 198 -8.42 -12.33 -3.10
N SER A 199 -8.62 -13.65 -3.25
CA SER A 199 -7.53 -14.60 -3.05
C SER A 199 -6.36 -14.34 -3.99
N PRO A 200 -5.14 -14.83 -3.68
CA PRO A 200 -3.97 -14.67 -4.55
C PRO A 200 -4.19 -15.13 -6.00
N ASP A 201 -5.02 -16.15 -6.20
CA ASP A 201 -5.36 -16.75 -7.51
C ASP A 201 -6.71 -16.26 -8.07
N PHE A 202 -7.37 -15.29 -7.41
CA PHE A 202 -8.66 -14.73 -7.78
C PHE A 202 -9.83 -15.74 -7.83
N SER A 203 -9.68 -16.95 -7.33
CA SER A 203 -10.79 -17.92 -7.25
C SER A 203 -11.79 -17.61 -6.14
N HIS A 204 -11.40 -16.79 -5.15
CA HIS A 204 -12.23 -16.39 -4.03
C HIS A 204 -12.24 -14.87 -3.84
N THR A 205 -13.31 -14.37 -3.22
CA THR A 205 -13.33 -13.02 -2.64
C THR A 205 -13.36 -13.10 -1.12
N VAL A 206 -12.80 -12.08 -0.48
CA VAL A 206 -12.71 -11.95 0.97
C VAL A 206 -13.33 -10.59 1.35
N ALA A 207 -14.34 -10.61 2.21
CA ALA A 207 -15.07 -9.41 2.60
C ALA A 207 -15.32 -9.36 4.12
N GLN A 208 -15.00 -8.22 4.74
CA GLN A 208 -15.31 -7.99 6.14
C GLN A 208 -16.81 -7.70 6.33
N ILE A 209 -17.46 -8.43 7.24
CA ILE A 209 -18.86 -8.29 7.64
C ILE A 209 -18.96 -8.28 9.17
N GLY A 210 -18.93 -7.09 9.77
CA GLY A 210 -18.87 -6.94 11.23
C GLY A 210 -17.62 -7.61 11.79
N ASP A 211 -17.78 -8.53 12.74
CA ASP A 211 -16.67 -9.26 13.34
C ASP A 211 -16.17 -10.45 12.50
N ASN A 212 -16.86 -10.77 11.39
CA ASN A 212 -16.56 -11.92 10.55
C ASN A 212 -15.95 -11.50 9.22
N VAL A 213 -15.17 -12.40 8.65
CA VAL A 213 -14.74 -12.36 7.25
C VAL A 213 -15.54 -13.39 6.47
N GLN A 214 -16.25 -12.95 5.43
CA GLN A 214 -16.88 -13.82 4.45
C GLN A 214 -15.88 -14.18 3.36
N ILE A 215 -15.79 -15.47 3.05
CA ILE A 215 -15.08 -16.00 1.89
C ILE A 215 -16.12 -16.52 0.91
N LEU A 216 -16.04 -16.09 -0.36
CA LEU A 216 -16.92 -16.55 -1.44
C LEU A 216 -16.07 -17.21 -2.52
N GLU A 217 -16.33 -18.47 -2.83
CA GLU A 217 -15.74 -19.17 -3.98
C GLU A 217 -16.50 -18.79 -5.26
N LEU A 218 -15.82 -18.12 -6.19
CA LEU A 218 -16.45 -17.54 -7.38
C LEU A 218 -16.99 -18.60 -8.35
N ALA A 219 -16.32 -19.75 -8.46
CA ALA A 219 -16.71 -20.81 -9.38
C ALA A 219 -18.04 -21.48 -9.01
N THR A 220 -18.32 -21.60 -7.70
CA THR A 220 -19.50 -22.32 -7.19
C THR A 220 -20.55 -21.40 -6.59
N GLY A 221 -20.18 -20.16 -6.23
CA GLY A 221 -21.02 -19.23 -5.49
C GLY A 221 -21.18 -19.57 -4.01
N ILE A 222 -20.45 -20.55 -3.50
CA ILE A 222 -20.52 -20.96 -2.09
C ILE A 222 -19.79 -19.93 -1.23
N ALA A 223 -20.47 -19.46 -0.18
CA ALA A 223 -19.91 -18.54 0.80
C ALA A 223 -19.92 -19.13 2.22
N TRP A 224 -18.87 -18.87 2.98
CA TRP A 224 -18.79 -19.18 4.41
C TRP A 224 -18.11 -18.04 5.16
N GLN A 225 -18.20 -18.06 6.50
CA GLN A 225 -17.67 -16.99 7.34
C GLN A 225 -16.69 -17.52 8.39
N VAL A 226 -15.68 -16.72 8.71
CA VAL A 226 -14.73 -16.93 9.80
C VAL A 226 -14.83 -15.76 10.75
N ASN A 227 -15.01 -16.01 12.05
CA ASN A 227 -14.95 -14.94 13.04
C ASN A 227 -13.49 -14.53 13.27
N THR A 228 -13.15 -13.28 12.94
CA THR A 228 -11.80 -12.71 13.08
C THR A 228 -11.77 -11.60 14.13
N ASN A 229 -12.82 -11.46 14.94
CA ASN A 229 -13.02 -10.36 15.89
C ASN A 229 -12.88 -8.98 15.21
N GLY A 230 -13.35 -8.86 13.97
CA GLY A 230 -13.30 -7.61 13.21
C GLY A 230 -11.95 -7.29 12.56
N ASN A 231 -10.96 -8.18 12.66
CA ASN A 231 -9.66 -7.97 12.03
C ASN A 231 -9.69 -8.38 10.55
N PRO A 232 -9.16 -7.54 9.65
CA PRO A 232 -8.99 -7.90 8.24
C PRO A 232 -8.10 -9.13 8.08
N ALA A 233 -8.45 -10.00 7.13
CA ALA A 233 -7.79 -11.28 6.94
C ALA A 233 -7.47 -11.57 5.47
N GLY A 234 -6.42 -12.36 5.23
CA GLY A 234 -5.95 -12.76 3.91
C GLY A 234 -5.75 -14.27 3.79
N LEU A 235 -6.08 -14.81 2.61
CA LEU A 235 -5.87 -16.22 2.27
C LEU A 235 -4.41 -16.49 1.88
N ASN A 236 -3.91 -17.69 2.18
CA ASN A 236 -2.63 -18.19 1.66
C ASN A 236 -2.73 -18.55 0.17
N ALA A 237 -1.62 -19.02 -0.44
CA ALA A 237 -1.51 -19.15 -1.89
C ALA A 237 -2.53 -20.13 -2.50
N SER A 238 -2.79 -21.23 -1.79
CA SER A 238 -3.72 -22.30 -2.14
C SER A 238 -5.14 -22.12 -1.59
N ASN A 239 -5.44 -20.99 -0.94
CA ASN A 239 -6.75 -20.72 -0.31
C ASN A 239 -7.17 -21.72 0.76
N THR A 240 -6.20 -22.36 1.41
CA THR A 240 -6.45 -23.37 2.45
C THR A 240 -6.45 -22.79 3.85
N HIS A 241 -5.77 -21.65 4.06
CA HIS A 241 -5.68 -21.00 5.36
C HIS A 241 -6.01 -19.52 5.25
N LEU A 242 -6.72 -19.02 6.27
CA LEU A 242 -7.00 -17.60 6.47
C LEU A 242 -6.16 -17.08 7.64
N MET A 243 -5.44 -15.97 7.46
CA MET A 243 -4.64 -15.32 8.51
C MET A 243 -5.10 -13.89 8.77
N TRP A 244 -5.07 -13.46 10.03
CA TRP A 244 -5.24 -12.06 10.44
C TRP A 244 -4.28 -11.70 11.56
N VAL A 245 -4.07 -10.40 11.74
CA VAL A 245 -3.29 -9.84 12.85
C VAL A 245 -4.25 -9.11 13.78
N GLU A 246 -4.35 -9.57 15.02
CA GLU A 246 -5.01 -8.84 16.08
C GLU A 246 -4.05 -7.80 16.63
N ARG A 247 -4.39 -6.52 16.48
CA ARG A 247 -3.55 -5.39 16.86
C ARG A 247 -4.12 -4.73 18.11
N GLU A 248 -3.40 -4.77 19.22
CA GLU A 248 -3.79 -4.02 20.41
C GLU A 248 -3.53 -2.52 20.18
N SER A 249 -4.56 -1.68 20.17
CA SER A 249 -4.45 -0.20 20.18
C SER A 249 -3.75 0.49 19.00
N VAL A 250 -3.86 1.83 18.95
CA VAL A 250 -3.22 2.68 17.94
C VAL A 250 -1.82 3.05 18.42
N PHE A 251 -0.79 2.84 17.59
CA PHE A 251 0.57 3.28 17.91
C PHE A 251 0.63 4.80 18.11
N VAL A 252 1.07 5.25 19.30
CA VAL A 252 1.36 6.65 19.59
C VAL A 252 2.88 6.85 19.59
N PRO A 253 3.43 7.79 18.80
CA PRO A 253 4.86 8.08 18.80
C PRO A 253 5.40 8.34 20.23
N GLY A 254 6.49 7.66 20.59
CA GLY A 254 7.11 7.75 21.92
C GLY A 254 6.62 6.71 22.95
N GLN A 255 5.62 5.88 22.61
CA GLN A 255 5.18 4.77 23.45
C GLN A 255 5.81 3.43 23.05
N THR A 256 5.78 2.47 23.98
CA THR A 256 6.12 1.08 23.69
C THR A 256 5.14 0.50 22.68
N SER A 257 5.64 -0.36 21.78
CA SER A 257 4.76 -1.01 20.80
C SER A 257 3.80 -1.97 21.51
N ALA A 258 2.56 -1.97 21.06
CA ALA A 258 1.53 -2.84 21.59
C ALA A 258 1.82 -4.32 21.27
N VAL A 259 1.23 -5.22 22.05
CA VAL A 259 1.35 -6.65 21.80
C VAL A 259 0.35 -7.01 20.71
N ASN A 260 0.82 -7.61 19.63
CA ASN A 260 -0.04 -8.07 18.54
C ASN A 260 0.05 -9.59 18.45
N ALA A 261 -1.00 -10.20 17.93
CA ALA A 261 -1.11 -11.64 17.75
C ALA A 261 -1.44 -11.99 16.29
N ILE A 262 -0.76 -12.99 15.74
CA ILE A 262 -1.11 -13.59 14.45
C ILE A 262 -1.97 -14.82 14.72
N TYR A 263 -3.15 -14.84 14.10
CA TYR A 263 -4.07 -15.97 14.14
C TYR A 263 -4.28 -16.56 12.77
N MET A 264 -4.65 -17.83 12.74
CA MET A 264 -4.91 -18.58 11.52
C MET A 264 -6.08 -19.55 11.68
N ALA A 265 -6.85 -19.75 10.62
CA ALA A 265 -7.86 -20.79 10.52
C ALA A 265 -7.66 -21.63 9.24
N ASP A 266 -7.79 -22.95 9.34
CA ASP A 266 -7.94 -23.83 8.19
C ASP A 266 -9.37 -23.71 7.67
N VAL A 267 -9.53 -23.26 6.42
CA VAL A 267 -10.83 -22.91 5.83
C VAL A 267 -11.32 -23.91 4.79
N ARG A 268 -10.64 -25.07 4.66
CA ARG A 268 -10.95 -26.06 3.62
C ARG A 268 -12.32 -26.71 3.77
N ASP A 269 -12.80 -26.87 5.01
CA ASP A 269 -14.05 -27.59 5.29
C ASP A 269 -15.32 -26.78 5.02
N ARG A 270 -15.18 -25.45 4.80
CA ARG A 270 -16.28 -24.51 4.51
C ARG A 270 -17.40 -24.53 5.56
N SER A 271 -17.13 -25.03 6.76
CA SER A 271 -18.15 -25.33 7.77
C SER A 271 -18.68 -24.07 8.45
N GLY A 272 -17.90 -22.98 8.46
CA GLY A 272 -18.18 -21.78 9.25
C GLY A 272 -17.81 -21.92 10.74
N ASN A 273 -17.40 -23.12 11.17
CA ASN A 273 -17.06 -23.42 12.56
C ASN A 273 -15.56 -23.66 12.69
N TYR A 274 -14.82 -22.57 12.81
CA TYR A 274 -13.37 -22.60 12.89
C TYR A 274 -12.90 -22.34 14.31
N THR A 275 -11.84 -23.05 14.73
CA THR A 275 -11.09 -22.74 15.95
C THR A 275 -9.78 -22.10 15.53
N PRO A 276 -9.63 -20.76 15.63
CA PRO A 276 -8.39 -20.08 15.30
C PRO A 276 -7.22 -20.62 16.11
N ILE A 277 -6.08 -20.79 15.45
CA ILE A 277 -4.80 -21.10 16.10
C ILE A 277 -4.01 -19.80 16.20
N GLN A 278 -3.53 -19.50 17.41
CA GLN A 278 -2.57 -18.43 17.64
C GLN A 278 -1.18 -18.89 17.19
N VAL A 279 -0.67 -18.32 16.12
CA VAL A 279 0.64 -18.69 15.53
C VAL A 279 1.79 -18.02 16.30
N LEU A 280 1.65 -16.72 16.57
CA LEU A 280 2.69 -15.91 17.18
C LEU A 280 2.10 -14.73 17.96
N VAL A 281 2.73 -14.33 19.06
CA VAL A 281 2.37 -13.14 19.83
C VAL A 281 3.64 -12.43 20.26
N GLU A 282 3.84 -11.20 19.78
CA GLU A 282 5.03 -10.40 20.06
C GLU A 282 4.70 -8.90 19.99
N ARG A 283 5.60 -8.05 20.50
CA ARG A 283 5.42 -6.58 20.46
C ARG A 283 5.66 -6.01 19.07
N GLY A 284 4.72 -5.20 18.60
CA GLY A 284 4.78 -4.60 17.26
C GLY A 284 4.81 -5.65 16.16
N LEU A 285 4.26 -6.84 16.42
CA LEU A 285 4.19 -7.93 15.46
C LEU A 285 3.28 -7.55 14.30
N ASP A 286 3.75 -7.83 13.09
CA ASP A 286 2.99 -7.80 11.85
C ASP A 286 3.48 -8.96 10.98
N GLY A 287 2.68 -9.39 10.00
CA GLY A 287 3.06 -10.52 9.16
C GLY A 287 2.28 -10.59 7.86
N ASN A 288 2.88 -11.25 6.87
CA ASN A 288 2.30 -11.49 5.55
C ASN A 288 2.59 -12.93 5.12
N TRP A 289 1.74 -13.49 4.27
CA TRP A 289 2.01 -14.77 3.65
C TRP A 289 3.21 -14.65 2.69
N LEU A 290 4.13 -15.62 2.76
CA LEU A 290 5.14 -15.84 1.73
C LEU A 290 4.70 -16.89 0.72
N ASP A 291 4.01 -17.93 1.20
CA ASP A 291 3.43 -19.02 0.41
C ASP A 291 2.35 -19.74 1.23
N ASP A 292 2.09 -21.01 0.91
CA ASP A 292 1.10 -21.85 1.60
C ASP A 292 1.34 -22.11 3.09
N HIS A 293 2.59 -22.05 3.53
CA HIS A 293 3.01 -22.53 4.85
C HIS A 293 4.05 -21.65 5.54
N ARG A 294 4.50 -20.57 4.90
CA ARG A 294 5.50 -19.66 5.45
C ARG A 294 4.93 -18.26 5.57
N LEU A 295 5.22 -17.63 6.70
CA LEU A 295 4.92 -16.23 6.98
C LEU A 295 6.22 -15.45 7.01
N LEU A 296 6.25 -14.27 6.38
CA LEU A 296 7.23 -13.25 6.70
C LEU A 296 6.68 -12.42 7.84
N VAL A 297 7.38 -12.41 8.97
CA VAL A 297 6.95 -11.70 10.16
C VAL A 297 7.97 -10.65 10.54
N THR A 298 7.46 -9.51 10.98
CA THR A 298 8.27 -8.40 11.48
C THR A 298 7.80 -8.06 12.88
N TRP A 299 8.73 -7.80 13.79
CA TRP A 299 8.39 -7.24 15.09
C TRP A 299 9.46 -6.27 15.56
N ARG A 300 9.08 -5.42 16.51
CA ARG A 300 9.98 -4.41 17.07
C ARG A 300 10.69 -4.92 18.31
N GLU A 301 12.01 -4.84 18.27
CA GLU A 301 12.91 -5.04 19.40
C GLU A 301 13.52 -3.66 19.73
N ASP A 302 12.82 -2.88 20.57
CA ASP A 302 13.16 -1.48 20.87
C ASP A 302 13.27 -0.59 19.61
N ASN A 303 14.50 -0.16 19.29
CA ASN A 303 14.80 0.63 18.10
C ASN A 303 15.10 -0.23 16.86
N ASN A 304 15.14 -1.55 17.01
CA ASN A 304 15.39 -2.46 15.93
C ASN A 304 14.08 -3.07 15.41
N THR A 305 14.10 -3.47 14.16
CA THR A 305 13.08 -4.34 13.56
C THR A 305 13.76 -5.63 13.19
N ARG A 306 13.24 -6.72 13.73
CA ARG A 306 13.65 -8.07 13.40
C ARG A 306 12.70 -8.64 12.36
N ILE A 307 13.26 -9.40 11.42
CA ILE A 307 12.48 -10.09 10.39
C ILE A 307 12.81 -11.57 10.46
N ASP A 308 11.76 -12.38 10.55
CA ASP A 308 11.85 -13.84 10.55
C ASP A 308 10.93 -14.42 9.48
N ILE A 309 11.26 -15.63 9.03
CA ILE A 309 10.33 -16.54 8.35
C ILE A 309 9.83 -17.54 9.37
N VAL A 310 8.50 -17.73 9.45
CA VAL A 310 7.87 -18.72 10.31
C VAL A 310 7.16 -19.75 9.45
N ASP A 311 7.51 -21.02 9.62
CA ASP A 311 6.80 -22.14 9.02
C ASP A 311 5.64 -22.56 9.94
N ILE A 312 4.40 -22.47 9.47
CA ILE A 312 3.20 -22.71 10.27
C ILE A 312 2.97 -24.20 10.58
N ASN A 313 3.55 -25.10 9.77
CA ASN A 313 3.37 -26.54 9.94
C ASN A 313 4.29 -27.10 11.03
N THR A 314 5.50 -26.56 11.11
CA THR A 314 6.56 -27.03 12.01
C THR A 314 6.79 -26.11 13.20
N GLY A 315 6.33 -24.85 13.12
CA GLY A 315 6.66 -23.79 14.08
C GLY A 315 8.12 -23.32 14.02
N GLN A 316 8.91 -23.82 13.05
CA GLN A 316 10.30 -23.42 12.87
C GLN A 316 10.38 -21.94 12.49
N ARG A 317 11.41 -21.28 13.02
CA ARG A 317 11.69 -19.87 12.75
C ARG A 317 13.07 -19.72 12.17
N TYR A 318 13.17 -18.95 11.10
CA TYR A 318 14.43 -18.59 10.46
C TYR A 318 14.61 -17.07 10.52
N ASN A 319 15.59 -16.60 11.28
CA ASN A 319 15.90 -15.18 11.35
C ASN A 319 16.60 -14.73 10.07
N LEU A 320 16.00 -13.75 9.38
CA LEU A 320 16.62 -13.09 8.23
C LEU A 320 17.58 -11.97 8.66
N GLY A 321 17.32 -11.39 9.83
CA GLY A 321 18.21 -10.42 10.45
C GLY A 321 17.48 -9.45 11.36
N THR A 322 18.24 -8.50 11.88
CA THR A 322 17.77 -7.42 12.74
C THR A 322 18.43 -6.12 12.29
N TRP A 323 17.62 -5.10 12.04
CA TRP A 323 18.08 -3.81 11.52
C TRP A 323 17.63 -2.67 12.42
N TYR A 324 18.49 -1.67 12.58
CA TYR A 324 18.16 -0.45 13.31
C TYR A 324 17.28 0.46 12.45
N ARG A 325 16.02 0.64 12.87
CA ARG A 325 15.02 1.53 12.25
C ARG A 325 14.97 1.46 10.70
N PRO A 326 14.82 0.27 10.12
CA PRO A 326 14.77 0.15 8.68
C PRO A 326 13.55 0.88 8.13
N ARG A 327 13.70 1.47 6.93
CA ARG A 327 12.63 2.12 6.18
C ARG A 327 12.51 1.49 4.81
N GLY A 328 11.27 1.23 4.38
CA GLY A 328 10.99 0.83 2.99
C GLY A 328 11.50 -0.56 2.63
N PHE A 329 11.33 -1.56 3.50
CA PHE A 329 11.49 -2.94 3.06
C PHE A 329 10.42 -3.29 2.03
N SER A 330 10.86 -3.83 0.91
CA SER A 330 10.02 -4.48 -0.08
C SER A 330 10.60 -5.87 -0.28
N ILE A 331 9.73 -6.88 -0.26
CA ILE A 331 10.09 -8.22 -0.70
C ILE A 331 9.96 -8.16 -2.22
N ALA A 332 11.09 -8.25 -2.92
CA ALA A 332 11.01 -8.50 -4.36
C ALA A 332 10.40 -9.89 -4.55
N PRO A 333 9.53 -10.10 -5.57
CA PRO A 333 9.28 -11.44 -6.07
C PRO A 333 10.64 -12.11 -6.29
N GLY A 334 10.84 -13.24 -5.63
CA GLY A 334 12.10 -13.97 -5.65
C GLY A 334 12.01 -15.12 -6.61
#